data_AF-A0A9D4CHC7-F1
#
_entry.id   AF-A0A9D4CHC7-F1
#
_cell.length_a   1.000
_cell.length_b   1.000
_cell.length_c   1.000
_cell.angle_alpha   90.00
_cell.angle_beta   90.00
_cell.angle_gamma   90.00
#
_symmetry.space_group_name_H-M   'P 1'
#
loop_
_entity.id
_entity.type
_entity.pdbx_description
1 polymer ?
#
loop_
_entity_poly.entity_id
_entity_poly.type
_entity_poly.pdbx_seq_one_letter_code
_entity_poly.pdbx_strand_id
1 'polypeptide(L)'
;MYEIPWIDCGTPPSLTNGDRTFHNTTVNSTAEYTCNPGYYINGMSTISCRDTGIWDALAANCTIKSKMYLKKSFVLKVLFRAVTEICVVMFEFRYKIHPFYDRTINANLNPDCHSPPDLRNGYSTVSTTTYNSTAIYTCSSGYDMHGPNSIRCLATGDWDKLQAKCNIKG
;
A
#
# COMPACT_ATOMS: atom_id res chain seq x y z
N MET A 1 7.81 -50.13 -22.91
CA MET A 1 8.54 -49.21 -22.01
C MET A 1 8.12 -47.82 -22.45
N TYR A 2 7.35 -47.09 -21.64
CA TYR A 2 6.97 -45.72 -21.97
C TYR A 2 8.09 -44.80 -21.48
N GLU A 3 8.79 -44.13 -22.41
CA GLU A 3 9.72 -43.07 -22.04
C GLU A 3 8.90 -41.92 -21.44
N ILE A 4 9.18 -41.56 -20.19
CA ILE A 4 8.59 -40.38 -19.57
C ILE A 4 9.22 -39.18 -20.29
N PRO A 5 8.45 -38.37 -21.03
CA PRO A 5 9.00 -37.21 -21.72
C PRO A 5 9.68 -36.30 -20.70
N TRP A 6 10.83 -35.75 -21.06
CA TRP A 6 11.49 -34.72 -20.25
C TRP A 6 10.60 -33.46 -20.23
N ILE A 7 9.79 -33.33 -19.19
CA ILE A 7 8.88 -32.20 -19.02
C ILE A 7 9.66 -31.05 -18.39
N ASP A 8 9.85 -30.00 -19.18
CA ASP A 8 10.50 -28.76 -18.79
C ASP A 8 9.47 -27.64 -18.77
N CYS A 9 9.30 -26.98 -17.62
CA CYS A 9 8.41 -25.84 -17.46
C CYS A 9 9.00 -24.53 -17.98
N GLY A 10 10.27 -24.54 -18.41
CA GLY A 10 11.01 -23.36 -18.82
C GLY A 10 11.30 -22.42 -17.64
N THR A 11 11.74 -21.21 -17.98
CA THR A 11 12.10 -20.20 -16.98
C THR A 11 10.87 -19.80 -16.15
N PRO A 12 10.95 -19.83 -14.80
CA PRO A 12 9.85 -19.40 -13.95
C PRO A 12 9.42 -17.96 -14.25
N PRO A 13 8.13 -17.61 -14.07
CA PRO A 13 7.63 -16.28 -14.36
C PRO A 13 8.33 -15.20 -13.52
N SER A 14 8.51 -14.01 -14.08
CA SER A 14 9.09 -12.87 -13.35
C SER A 14 8.13 -12.34 -12.29
N LEU A 15 8.67 -11.88 -11.15
CA LEU A 15 7.91 -11.29 -10.05
C LEU A 15 8.12 -9.77 -10.01
N THR A 16 7.03 -8.99 -10.09
CA THR A 16 7.09 -7.53 -9.92
C THR A 16 7.52 -7.19 -8.49
N ASN A 17 8.47 -6.27 -8.33
CA ASN A 17 9.05 -5.89 -7.04
C ASN A 17 9.71 -7.05 -6.28
N GLY A 18 10.24 -8.04 -7.00
CA GLY A 18 11.01 -9.14 -6.45
C GLY A 18 11.92 -9.79 -7.48
N ASP A 19 12.62 -10.82 -7.05
CA ASP A 19 13.52 -11.67 -7.82
C ASP A 19 13.16 -13.15 -7.62
N ARG A 20 13.70 -14.02 -8.47
CA ARG A 20 13.48 -15.46 -8.46
C ARG A 20 14.81 -16.22 -8.59
N THR A 21 14.97 -17.24 -7.77
CA THR A 21 16.12 -18.14 -7.78
C THR A 21 15.66 -19.56 -8.10
N PHE A 22 16.35 -20.22 -9.02
CA PHE A 22 16.06 -21.60 -9.41
C PHE A 22 17.33 -22.28 -9.93
N HIS A 23 17.41 -23.60 -9.77
CA HIS A 23 18.55 -24.40 -10.23
C HIS A 23 18.23 -25.26 -11.45
N ASN A 24 16.97 -25.68 -11.59
CA ASN A 24 16.49 -26.51 -12.68
C ASN A 24 15.02 -26.16 -12.99
N THR A 25 14.54 -26.53 -14.17
CA THR A 25 13.22 -26.18 -14.70
C THR A 25 12.35 -27.40 -15.04
N THR A 26 12.83 -28.60 -14.74
CA THR A 26 12.10 -29.85 -14.98
C THR A 26 11.03 -30.15 -13.94
N VAL A 27 10.13 -31.09 -14.26
CA VAL A 27 9.12 -31.60 -13.31
C VAL A 27 9.71 -31.86 -11.91
N ASN A 28 8.98 -31.46 -10.88
CA ASN A 28 9.38 -31.46 -9.47
C ASN A 28 10.51 -30.49 -9.07
N SER A 29 11.10 -29.74 -10.01
CA SER A 29 11.99 -28.62 -9.66
C SER A 29 11.21 -27.49 -9.02
N THR A 30 11.88 -26.72 -8.18
CA THR A 30 11.30 -25.58 -7.48
C THR A 30 12.01 -24.28 -7.83
N ALA A 31 11.25 -23.19 -7.79
CA ALA A 31 11.77 -21.83 -7.86
C ALA A 31 11.33 -21.05 -6.62
N GLU A 32 12.27 -20.33 -6.02
CA GLU A 32 12.03 -19.51 -4.84
C GLU A 32 11.98 -18.03 -5.24
N TYR A 33 10.99 -17.32 -4.71
CA TYR A 33 10.81 -15.90 -4.92
C TYR A 33 11.28 -15.13 -3.69
N THR A 34 11.91 -13.99 -3.93
CA THR A 34 12.32 -13.03 -2.90
C THR A 34 11.82 -11.65 -3.28
N CYS A 35 11.16 -10.94 -2.38
CA CYS A 35 10.76 -9.56 -2.65
C CYS A 35 11.90 -8.56 -2.45
N ASN A 36 11.89 -7.49 -3.24
CA ASN A 36 12.78 -6.35 -3.08
C ASN A 36 12.60 -5.70 -1.70
N PRO A 37 13.62 -4.97 -1.19
CA PRO A 37 13.51 -4.22 0.06
C PRO A 37 12.25 -3.34 0.09
N GLY A 38 11.49 -3.42 1.18
CA GLY A 38 10.22 -2.70 1.34
C GLY A 38 8.96 -3.50 0.98
N TYR A 39 9.09 -4.72 0.46
CA TYR A 39 7.96 -5.58 0.08
C TYR A 39 8.02 -6.95 0.77
N TYR A 40 6.86 -7.52 1.11
CA TYR A 40 6.73 -8.89 1.60
C TYR A 40 5.95 -9.74 0.60
N ILE A 41 6.27 -11.05 0.58
CA ILE A 41 5.55 -12.02 -0.23
C ILE A 41 4.19 -12.23 0.41
N ASN A 42 3.14 -11.95 -0.35
CA ASN A 42 1.79 -12.37 -0.02
C ASN A 42 1.46 -13.54 -0.96
N GLY A 43 1.12 -14.70 -0.39
CA GLY A 43 1.04 -15.98 -1.12
C GLY A 43 2.19 -16.93 -0.79
N MET A 44 2.47 -17.87 -1.70
CA MET A 44 3.59 -18.81 -1.53
C MET A 44 4.88 -18.24 -2.11
N SER A 45 5.99 -18.36 -1.38
CA SER A 45 7.33 -17.96 -1.83
C SER A 45 7.99 -18.98 -2.75
N THR A 46 7.39 -20.15 -2.94
CA THR A 46 7.97 -21.24 -3.72
C THR A 46 6.95 -21.82 -4.67
N ILE A 47 7.35 -21.99 -5.92
CA ILE A 47 6.56 -22.66 -6.96
C ILE A 47 7.30 -23.92 -7.43
N SER A 48 6.54 -24.89 -7.92
CA SER A 48 6.99 -26.20 -8.40
C SER A 48 6.55 -26.42 -9.84
N CYS A 49 7.45 -27.00 -10.64
CA CYS A 49 7.15 -27.40 -12.00
C CYS A 49 6.27 -28.66 -11.99
N ARG A 50 5.09 -28.58 -12.62
CA ARG A 50 4.12 -29.69 -12.70
C ARG A 50 4.40 -30.60 -13.87
N ASP A 51 3.84 -31.80 -13.80
CA ASP A 51 3.80 -32.80 -14.88
C ASP A 51 3.05 -32.31 -16.14
N THR A 52 2.31 -31.20 -16.01
CA THR A 52 1.70 -30.48 -17.14
C THR A 52 2.68 -29.61 -17.93
N GLY A 53 3.92 -29.44 -17.45
CA GLY A 53 4.89 -28.50 -18.04
C GLY A 53 4.62 -27.04 -17.68
N ILE A 54 3.88 -26.78 -16.60
CA ILE A 54 3.56 -25.43 -16.14
C ILE A 54 3.93 -25.29 -14.65
N TRP A 55 4.48 -24.14 -14.27
CA TRP A 55 4.73 -23.77 -12.88
C TRP A 55 3.42 -23.50 -12.13
N ASP A 56 3.28 -23.98 -10.89
CA ASP A 56 2.08 -23.73 -10.09
C ASP A 56 1.99 -22.27 -9.59
N ALA A 57 1.25 -21.46 -10.33
CA ALA A 57 1.17 -20.00 -10.20
C ALA A 57 0.38 -19.50 -8.96
N LEU A 58 0.55 -20.09 -7.77
CA LEU A 58 -0.15 -19.69 -6.55
C LEU A 58 0.36 -18.33 -6.01
N ALA A 59 -0.06 -17.27 -6.70
CA ALA A 59 -0.23 -15.89 -6.27
C ALA A 59 0.88 -15.28 -5.41
N ALA A 60 2.16 -15.52 -5.72
CA ALA A 60 3.24 -14.71 -5.16
C ALA A 60 3.11 -13.28 -5.69
N ASN A 61 2.66 -12.34 -4.87
CA ASN A 61 2.82 -10.92 -5.17
C ASN A 61 3.62 -10.24 -4.06
N CYS A 62 4.53 -9.37 -4.47
CA CYS A 62 5.24 -8.51 -3.54
C CYS A 62 4.33 -7.35 -3.17
N THR A 63 3.80 -7.41 -1.96
CA THR A 63 2.97 -6.35 -1.38
C THR A 63 3.83 -5.47 -0.49
N ILE A 64 3.54 -4.17 -0.46
CA ILE A 64 4.31 -3.22 0.34
C ILE A 64 4.23 -3.65 1.80
N LYS A 65 5.38 -3.76 2.47
CA LYS A 65 5.44 -3.85 3.94
C LYS A 65 4.87 -2.54 4.46
N SER A 66 3.56 -2.50 4.69
CA SER A 66 2.94 -1.37 5.37
C SER A 66 3.72 -1.15 6.66
N LYS A 67 4.04 0.11 7.00
CA LYS A 67 4.79 0.46 8.21
C LYS A 67 3.99 0.21 9.50
N MET A 68 3.22 -0.87 9.56
CA MET A 68 2.73 -1.45 10.80
C MET A 68 3.84 -2.34 11.37
N TYR A 69 4.36 -1.98 12.56
CA TYR A 69 5.36 -2.69 13.38
C TYR A 69 6.83 -2.21 13.42
N LEU A 70 7.10 -0.92 13.18
CA LEU A 70 8.26 -0.24 13.81
C LEU A 70 7.85 0.98 14.66
N LYS A 71 6.79 0.78 15.46
CA LYS A 71 6.64 1.39 16.80
C LYS A 71 6.34 0.29 17.83
N LYS A 72 7.27 -0.65 18.01
CA LYS A 72 7.32 -1.54 19.18
C LYS A 72 8.79 -1.95 19.36
N SER A 73 9.37 -1.63 20.52
CA SER A 73 10.74 -1.97 20.95
C SER A 73 11.89 -0.96 20.71
N PHE A 74 11.65 0.34 20.94
CA PHE A 74 12.68 1.26 21.49
C PHE A 74 12.29 1.81 22.87
N VAL A 75 11.05 1.54 23.29
CA VAL A 75 10.45 1.98 24.56
C VAL A 75 10.84 1.05 25.73
N LEU A 76 11.28 -0.19 25.46
CA LEU A 76 11.49 -1.20 26.51
C LEU A 76 12.84 -1.08 27.26
N LYS A 77 13.90 -0.52 26.66
CA LYS A 77 15.19 -0.32 27.36
C LYS A 77 15.32 1.03 28.06
N VAL A 78 14.50 2.02 27.68
CA VAL A 78 14.58 3.39 28.21
C VAL A 78 13.72 3.57 29.48
N LEU A 79 12.74 2.70 29.71
CA LEU A 79 11.85 2.75 30.89
C LEU A 79 12.44 2.13 32.18
N PHE A 80 13.61 1.49 32.15
CA PHE A 80 14.17 0.78 33.31
C PHE A 80 15.12 1.59 34.21
N ARG A 81 15.14 2.93 34.12
CA ARG A 81 16.04 3.72 34.98
C ARG A 81 15.44 4.89 35.76
N ALA A 82 14.12 4.98 35.94
CA ALA A 82 13.62 6.10 36.73
C ALA A 82 12.38 5.94 37.61
N VAL A 83 11.68 4.79 37.68
CA VAL A 83 10.67 4.63 38.74
C VAL A 83 10.54 3.15 39.12
N THR A 84 11.63 2.59 39.64
CA THR A 84 11.55 1.36 40.40
C THR A 84 10.70 1.65 41.63
N GLU A 85 9.69 0.79 41.84
CA GLU A 85 9.04 0.54 43.12
C GLU A 85 7.83 1.41 43.51
N ILE A 86 6.71 0.70 43.72
CA ILE A 86 5.68 0.98 44.74
C ILE A 86 4.68 2.08 44.31
N CYS A 87 3.43 1.79 43.94
CA CYS A 87 2.48 1.05 44.76
C CYS A 87 1.24 0.71 43.90
N VAL A 88 0.87 -0.58 43.87
CA VAL A 88 -0.52 -1.04 43.95
C VAL A 88 -1.38 -0.76 42.71
N VAL A 89 -1.32 -1.67 41.72
CA VAL A 89 -2.25 -2.80 41.59
C VAL A 89 -3.63 -2.33 41.09
N MET A 90 -3.82 -2.50 39.79
CA MET A 90 -4.95 -3.23 39.20
C MET A 90 -6.26 -3.11 39.98
N PHE A 91 -7.21 -2.28 39.55
CA PHE A 91 -8.65 -2.55 39.75
C PHE A 91 -9.40 -1.56 38.85
N GLU A 92 -9.69 -1.96 37.61
CA GLU A 92 -10.97 -2.57 37.21
C GLU A 92 -12.04 -1.50 36.91
N PHE A 93 -12.74 -1.73 35.81
CA PHE A 93 -13.93 -1.00 35.36
C PHE A 93 -13.78 0.42 34.79
N ARG A 94 -13.75 0.42 33.46
CA ARG A 94 -14.72 1.09 32.57
C ARG A 94 -14.84 2.62 32.55
N TYR A 95 -14.96 3.11 31.32
CA TYR A 95 -15.47 4.41 30.90
C TYR A 95 -14.64 5.62 31.38
N LYS A 96 -13.93 6.26 30.45
CA LYS A 96 -14.33 7.58 29.90
C LYS A 96 -13.23 8.19 29.03
N ILE A 97 -13.64 8.46 27.79
CA ILE A 97 -13.49 9.73 27.06
C ILE A 97 -12.05 10.19 26.75
N HIS A 98 -11.79 10.30 25.44
CA HIS A 98 -10.74 11.12 24.83
C HIS A 98 -10.52 12.43 25.61
N PRO A 99 -9.28 12.73 26.04
CA PRO A 99 -8.70 13.94 25.47
C PRO A 99 -7.18 13.79 25.37
N PHE A 100 -6.67 13.49 24.18
CA PHE A 100 -5.27 13.77 23.89
C PHE A 100 -5.18 14.53 22.57
N TYR A 101 -5.60 15.79 22.64
CA TYR A 101 -4.91 16.87 21.96
C TYR A 101 -3.48 16.90 22.52
N ASP A 102 -2.58 16.17 21.86
CA ASP A 102 -1.16 16.15 22.23
C ASP A 102 -0.55 17.49 21.86
N ARG A 103 -0.06 18.22 22.87
CA ARG A 103 0.54 19.54 22.73
C ARG A 103 2.04 19.46 22.34
N THR A 104 2.52 18.33 21.79
CA THR A 104 3.92 18.14 21.39
C THR A 104 4.19 17.43 20.03
N ILE A 105 3.23 17.34 19.10
CA ILE A 105 3.53 17.00 17.68
C ILE A 105 3.64 18.29 16.85
N ASN A 106 4.73 19.04 16.98
CA ASN A 106 5.08 20.09 16.02
C ASN A 106 6.03 19.53 14.95
N ALA A 107 5.57 18.52 14.22
CA ALA A 107 5.97 18.41 12.83
C ALA A 107 5.00 19.33 12.07
N ASN A 108 5.49 20.47 11.56
CA ASN A 108 4.81 21.19 10.49
C ASN A 108 4.84 20.30 9.24
N LEU A 109 4.07 19.21 9.29
CA LEU A 109 3.87 18.32 8.17
C LEU A 109 2.80 19.02 7.34
N ASN A 110 3.27 19.77 6.34
CA ASN A 110 2.42 20.21 5.26
C ASN A 110 2.44 19.10 4.20
N PRO A 111 1.59 18.06 4.28
CA PRO A 111 1.63 16.96 3.34
C PRO A 111 1.35 17.45 1.93
N ASP A 112 2.08 16.87 0.97
CA ASP A 112 1.94 17.15 -0.45
C ASP A 112 1.14 16.03 -1.11
N CYS A 113 -0.04 16.36 -1.64
CA CYS A 113 -0.93 15.46 -2.34
C CYS A 113 -0.53 15.20 -3.80
N HIS A 114 0.57 15.81 -4.27
CA HIS A 114 1.02 15.74 -5.66
C HIS A 114 -0.10 16.18 -6.64
N SER A 115 0.02 15.80 -7.92
CA SER A 115 -0.95 16.18 -8.94
C SER A 115 -2.34 15.59 -8.64
N PRO A 116 -3.43 16.38 -8.76
CA PRO A 116 -4.78 15.90 -8.57
C PRO A 116 -5.15 14.85 -9.64
N PRO A 117 -6.12 13.95 -9.36
CA PRO A 117 -6.56 12.94 -10.32
C PRO A 117 -7.18 13.57 -11.57
N ASP A 118 -6.97 12.95 -12.74
CA ASP A 118 -7.52 13.43 -14.00
C ASP A 118 -9.05 13.31 -14.07
N LEU A 119 -9.69 14.29 -14.71
CA LEU A 119 -11.12 14.26 -15.03
C LEU A 119 -11.33 14.05 -16.53
N ARG A 120 -12.06 12.99 -16.88
CA ARG A 120 -12.40 12.71 -18.28
C ARG A 120 -13.25 13.85 -18.87
N ASN A 121 -12.87 14.30 -20.07
CA ASN A 121 -13.51 15.44 -20.77
C ASN A 121 -13.50 16.73 -19.95
N GLY A 122 -12.47 16.92 -19.13
CA GLY A 122 -12.27 18.10 -18.33
C GLY A 122 -10.80 18.26 -17.96
N TYR A 123 -10.51 19.28 -17.16
CA TYR A 123 -9.19 19.57 -16.65
C TYR A 123 -9.29 20.14 -15.24
N SER A 124 -8.23 20.00 -14.45
CA SER A 124 -8.11 20.57 -13.12
C SER A 124 -7.18 21.77 -13.09
N THR A 125 -7.53 22.79 -12.31
CA THR A 125 -6.66 23.90 -11.97
C THR A 125 -6.39 23.89 -10.46
N VAL A 126 -5.13 24.05 -10.09
CA VAL A 126 -4.69 24.06 -8.69
C VAL A 126 -3.47 24.96 -8.54
N SER A 127 -3.42 25.77 -7.49
CA SER A 127 -2.30 26.68 -7.22
C SER A 127 -1.14 25.99 -6.49
N THR A 128 -1.44 25.12 -5.52
CA THR A 128 -0.48 24.30 -4.78
C THR A 128 -1.07 22.94 -4.45
N THR A 129 -0.24 21.94 -4.25
CA THR A 129 -0.67 20.54 -3.98
C THR A 129 -0.59 20.17 -2.49
N THR A 130 -0.46 21.17 -1.61
CA THR A 130 -0.23 20.99 -0.18
C THR A 130 -1.52 20.87 0.63
N TYR A 131 -1.41 20.54 1.92
CA TYR A 131 -2.57 20.41 2.82
C TYR A 131 -3.55 21.58 2.70
N ASN A 132 -4.84 21.24 2.62
CA ASN A 132 -5.94 22.17 2.52
C ASN A 132 -6.02 22.95 1.18
N SER A 133 -5.10 22.72 0.24
CA SER A 133 -5.23 23.22 -1.12
C SER A 133 -6.42 22.58 -1.81
N THR A 134 -7.02 23.32 -2.74
CA THR A 134 -8.23 22.92 -3.45
C THR A 134 -7.96 22.86 -4.95
N ALA A 135 -8.18 21.70 -5.56
CA ALA A 135 -8.18 21.54 -7.00
C ALA A 135 -9.60 21.75 -7.53
N ILE A 136 -9.75 22.62 -8.52
CA ILE A 136 -11.03 22.96 -9.15
C ILE A 136 -11.05 22.34 -10.55
N TYR A 137 -12.12 21.61 -10.85
CA TYR A 137 -12.32 20.97 -12.13
C TYR A 137 -13.23 21.79 -13.02
N THR A 138 -12.94 21.75 -14.32
CA THR A 138 -13.73 22.37 -15.39
C THR A 138 -13.93 21.36 -16.50
N CYS A 139 -15.16 21.23 -17.00
CA CYS A 139 -15.43 20.38 -18.16
C CYS A 139 -15.01 21.09 -19.46
N SER A 140 -14.53 20.31 -20.43
CA SER A 140 -14.23 20.80 -21.78
C SER A 140 -15.49 21.29 -22.50
N SER A 141 -15.32 22.09 -23.55
CA SER A 141 -16.43 22.56 -24.37
C SER A 141 -17.28 21.38 -24.89
N GLY A 142 -18.60 21.53 -24.86
CA GLY A 142 -19.54 20.47 -25.20
C GLY A 142 -19.88 19.49 -24.07
N TYR A 143 -19.40 19.72 -22.84
CA TYR A 143 -19.76 18.93 -21.67
C TYR A 143 -20.27 19.78 -20.48
N ASP A 144 -21.25 19.27 -19.75
CA ASP A 144 -21.78 19.82 -18.49
C ASP A 144 -21.32 19.01 -17.28
N MET A 145 -21.16 19.72 -16.16
CA MET A 145 -20.62 19.17 -14.93
C MET A 145 -21.72 18.61 -14.02
N HIS A 146 -21.51 17.39 -13.54
CA HIS A 146 -22.36 16.73 -12.57
C HIS A 146 -21.58 16.39 -11.31
N GLY A 147 -22.09 16.86 -10.16
CA GLY A 147 -21.45 16.68 -8.85
C GLY A 147 -20.56 17.86 -8.44
N PRO A 148 -19.91 17.77 -7.26
CA PRO A 148 -19.04 18.83 -6.77
C PRO A 148 -17.81 18.95 -7.67
N ASN A 149 -17.46 20.20 -8.00
CA ASN A 149 -16.41 20.52 -8.96
C ASN A 149 -15.02 20.69 -8.33
N SER A 150 -14.88 20.41 -7.04
CA SER A 150 -13.64 20.63 -6.33
C SER A 150 -13.35 19.50 -5.35
N ILE A 151 -12.07 19.26 -5.14
CA ILE A 151 -11.54 18.33 -4.14
C ILE A 151 -10.42 19.02 -3.36
N ARG A 152 -10.20 18.58 -2.13
CA ARG A 152 -9.26 19.21 -1.21
C ARG A 152 -8.17 18.23 -0.77
N CYS A 153 -6.95 18.72 -0.63
CA CYS A 153 -5.83 17.94 -0.13
C CYS A 153 -5.99 17.71 1.38
N LEU A 154 -6.04 16.46 1.80
CA LEU A 154 -6.29 16.05 3.18
C LEU A 154 -5.00 15.99 4.00
N ALA A 155 -5.15 15.96 5.33
CA ALA A 155 -4.02 15.80 6.25
C ALA A 155 -3.34 14.42 6.12
N THR A 156 -3.94 13.49 5.37
CA THR A 156 -3.34 12.19 5.03
C THR A 156 -2.30 12.30 3.92
N GLY A 157 -2.30 13.38 3.14
CA GLY A 157 -1.51 13.50 1.91
C GLY A 157 -2.21 12.97 0.66
N ASP A 158 -3.53 12.78 0.71
CA ASP A 158 -4.36 12.39 -0.43
C ASP A 158 -5.41 13.45 -0.73
N TRP A 159 -5.82 13.55 -2.01
CA TRP A 159 -6.97 14.36 -2.39
C TRP A 159 -8.29 13.71 -1.95
N ASP A 160 -9.27 14.54 -1.58
CA ASP A 160 -10.66 14.10 -1.40
C ASP A 160 -11.16 13.32 -2.63
N LYS A 161 -12.11 12.42 -2.41
CA LYS A 161 -12.66 11.59 -3.47
C LYS A 161 -13.28 12.44 -4.58
N LEU A 162 -12.76 12.31 -5.81
CA LEU A 162 -13.34 12.94 -6.98
C LEU A 162 -14.72 12.35 -7.30
N GLN A 163 -15.74 13.21 -7.25
CA GLN A 163 -17.14 12.85 -7.57
C GLN A 163 -17.64 13.53 -8.86
N ALA A 164 -16.93 14.54 -9.36
CA ALA A 164 -17.28 15.25 -10.60
C ALA A 164 -17.31 14.32 -11.80
N LYS A 165 -18.29 14.52 -12.69
CA LYS A 165 -18.37 13.87 -14.00
C LYS A 165 -18.76 14.89 -15.07
N CYS A 166 -18.14 14.81 -16.23
CA CYS A 166 -18.48 15.63 -17.39
C CYS A 166 -19.33 14.80 -18.36
N ASN A 167 -20.60 15.19 -18.52
CA ASN A 167 -21.53 14.55 -19.45
C ASN A 167 -21.73 15.45 -20.67
N ILE A 168 -22.06 14.88 -21.83
CA ILE A 168 -22.29 15.68 -23.04
C ILE A 168 -23.46 16.64 -22.80
N LYS A 169 -23.35 17.89 -23.26
CA LYS A 169 -24.46 18.84 -23.20
C LYS A 169 -25.60 18.31 -24.06
N GLY A 170 -26.79 18.24 -23.48
CA GLY A 170 -28.03 17.89 -24.17
C GLY A 170 -28.60 19.08 -24.95
#